data_AF-A0A368Y0J1-F1
#
_entry.id   AF-A0A368Y0J1-F1
#
_cell.length_a   1.000
_cell.length_b   1.000
_cell.length_c   1.000
_cell.angle_alpha   90.00
_cell.angle_beta   90.00
_cell.angle_gamma   90.00
#
_symmetry.space_group_name_H-M   'P 1'
#
loop_
_entity.id
_entity.type
_entity.pdbx_description
1 polymer ?
#
loop_
_entity_poly.entity_id
_entity_poly.type
_entity_poly.pdbx_seq_one_letter_code
_entity_poly.pdbx_strand_id
1 'polypeptide(L)' 'MLDRHDGEYVVIKGDQTMHYSPTYAAALEWAYQTFGLDQFFVKKVAVDQDVAHFTRDLGPCRP' A
#
# COMPACT_ATOMS: atom_id res chain seq x y z
N MET A 1 14.53 -0.35 0.55
CA MET A 1 13.91 0.81 1.23
C MET A 1 12.47 0.49 1.68
N LEU A 2 11.74 -0.39 0.99
CA LEU A 2 10.43 -0.90 1.43
C LEU A 2 10.51 -1.82 2.67
N ASP A 3 11.56 -2.62 2.83
CA ASP A 3 11.68 -3.60 3.93
C ASP A 3 11.66 -2.99 5.34
N ARG A 4 11.92 -1.69 5.47
CA ARG A 4 11.97 -1.01 6.77
C ARG A 4 10.59 -0.66 7.34
N HIS A 5 9.58 -0.57 6.49
CA HIS A 5 8.25 -0.08 6.83
C HIS A 5 7.16 -1.14 6.61
N ASP A 6 7.55 -2.40 6.37
CA ASP A 6 6.57 -3.48 6.19
C ASP A 6 5.67 -3.62 7.42
N GLY A 7 4.36 -3.71 7.18
CA GLY A 7 3.35 -3.77 8.22
C GLY A 7 2.93 -2.42 8.80
N GLU A 8 3.68 -1.34 8.55
CA GLU A 8 3.31 0.02 8.93
C GLU A 8 2.23 0.60 7.99
N TYR A 9 1.70 1.76 8.36
CA TYR A 9 0.71 2.50 7.60
C TYR A 9 1.33 3.79 7.08
N VAL A 10 1.18 4.03 5.79
CA VAL A 10 1.66 5.24 5.12
C VAL A 10 0.51 6.19 4.84
N VAL A 11 0.72 7.48 5.12
CA VAL A 11 -0.16 8.58 4.72
C VAL A 11 0.31 9.12 3.38
N ILE A 12 -0.60 9.23 2.42
CA ILE A 12 -0.34 9.66 1.05
C ILE A 12 -1.23 10.87 0.75
N LYS A 13 -0.67 11.93 0.17
CA LYS A 13 -1.42 13.10 -0.32
C LYS A 13 -1.03 13.36 -1.77
N GLY A 14 -2.00 13.26 -2.68
CA GLY A 14 -1.73 13.23 -4.12
C GLY A 14 -0.90 12.00 -4.49
N ASP A 15 0.29 12.23 -5.02
CA ASP A 15 1.28 11.24 -5.44
C ASP A 15 2.44 11.08 -4.44
N GLN A 16 2.42 11.80 -3.32
CA GLN A 16 3.52 11.83 -2.36
C GLN A 16 3.22 11.06 -1.07
N THR A 17 4.19 10.26 -0.62
CA THR A 17 4.21 9.65 0.71
C THR A 17 4.65 10.68 1.75
N MET A 18 3.81 10.93 2.74
CA MET A 18 4.00 12.00 3.72
C MET A 18 4.52 11.51 5.07
N HIS A 19 4.01 10.36 5.55
CA HIS A 19 4.32 9.87 6.90
C HIS A 19 4.11 8.36 7.02
N TYR A 20 4.88 7.70 7.89
CA TYR A 20 4.75 6.29 8.25
C TYR A 20 4.45 6.14 9.73
N SER A 21 3.53 5.25 10.08
CA SER A 21 3.12 4.99 11.45
C SER A 21 2.86 3.51 11.67
N PRO A 22 3.17 2.96 12.87
CA PRO A 22 2.98 1.55 13.16
C PRO A 22 1.50 1.13 13.22
N THR A 23 0.57 2.08 13.42
CA THR A 23 -0.86 1.79 13.48
C THR A 23 -1.67 2.70 12.57
N TYR A 24 -2.79 2.16 12.07
CA TYR A 24 -3.74 2.91 11.25
C TYR A 24 -4.27 4.14 11.98
N ALA A 25 -4.66 3.98 13.25
CA ALA A 25 -5.22 5.06 14.06
C ALA A 25 -4.23 6.22 14.21
N ALA A 26 -2.95 5.94 14.49
CA ALA A 26 -1.93 6.97 14.60
C ALA A 26 -1.61 7.64 13.26
N ALA A 27 -1.64 6.89 12.14
CA ALA A 27 -1.49 7.48 10.81
C ALA A 27 -2.64 8.44 10.48
N LEU A 28 -3.87 8.05 10.85
CA LEU A 28 -5.08 8.83 10.63
C LEU A 28 -5.11 10.09 11.49
N GLU A 29 -4.78 9.97 12.77
CA GLU A 29 -4.69 11.09 13.70
C GLU A 29 -3.67 12.11 13.22
N TRP A 30 -2.47 11.66 12.83
CA TRP A 30 -1.44 12.53 12.27
C TRP A 30 -1.91 13.24 10.99
N ALA A 31 -2.60 12.53 10.10
CA ALA A 31 -3.11 13.08 8.85
C ALA A 31 -4.19 14.16 9.09
N TYR A 32 -5.13 13.92 10.01
CA TYR A 32 -6.13 14.91 10.38
C TYR A 32 -5.53 16.13 11.08
N GLN A 33 -4.53 15.95 11.93
CA GLN A 33 -3.83 17.08 12.58
C GLN A 33 -3.04 17.92 11.57
N THR A 34 -2.48 17.29 10.52
CA THR A 34 -1.63 17.97 9.54
C THR A 34 -2.43 18.61 8.40
N PHE A 35 -3.46 17.93 7.92
CA PHE A 35 -4.21 18.30 6.71
C PHE A 35 -5.66 18.71 6.98
N GLY A 36 -6.16 18.57 8.22
CA GLY A 36 -7.56 18.84 8.53
C GLY A 36 -8.49 17.94 7.73
N LEU A 37 -9.48 18.53 7.08
CA LEU A 37 -10.47 17.82 6.26
C LEU A 37 -10.07 17.71 4.78
N ASP A 38 -8.87 18.13 4.40
CA ASP A 38 -8.37 17.92 3.05
C ASP A 38 -8.28 16.42 2.74
N GLN A 39 -8.40 16.08 1.45
CA GLN A 39 -8.27 14.71 1.00
C GLN A 39 -6.84 14.17 1.21
N PHE A 40 -6.74 13.00 1.82
CA PHE A 40 -5.55 12.18 1.94
C PHE A 40 -5.94 10.70 1.92
N PHE A 41 -4.96 9.82 1.77
CA PHE A 41 -5.14 8.38 1.84
C PHE A 41 -4.24 7.79 2.93
N VAL A 42 -4.70 6.71 3.56
CA VAL A 42 -3.90 5.90 4.46
C VAL A 42 -3.91 4.48 3.93
N LYS A 43 -2.73 3.91 3.66
CA LYS A 43 -2.58 2.56 3.12
C LYS A 43 -1.63 1.76 3.99
N LYS A 44 -1.92 0.48 4.23
CA LYS A 44 -0.97 -0.44 4.86
C LYS A 44 0.15 -0.76 3.87
N VAL A 45 1.39 -0.59 4.29
CA VAL A 45 2.57 -1.04 3.56
C VAL A 45 2.63 -2.56 3.69
N ALA A 46 2.61 -3.22 2.54
CA ALA A 46 2.86 -4.65 2.44
C ALA A 46 3.92 -4.82 1.36
N VAL A 47 4.93 -5.64 1.63
CA VAL A 47 5.82 -6.12 0.57
C VAL A 47 4.96 -6.85 -0.45
N ASP A 48 5.10 -6.45 -1.72
CA ASP A 48 4.41 -7.12 -2.83
C ASP A 48 4.83 -8.59 -2.80
N GLN A 49 3.87 -9.51 -2.68
CA GLN A 49 4.18 -10.92 -2.79
C GLN A 49 4.53 -11.18 -4.25
N ASP A 50 5.65 -11.86 -4.51
CA ASP A 50 6.02 -12.27 -5.86
C ASP A 50 4.84 -12.98 -6.53
N VAL A 51 4.16 -12.28 -7.45
CA VAL A 51 3.07 -12.85 -8.22
C VAL A 51 3.72 -13.77 -9.25
N ALA A 52 3.74 -15.06 -8.96
CA ALA A 52 4.21 -16.07 -9.89
C ALA A 52 3.27 -16.12 -11.11
N HIS A 53 3.69 -15.53 -12.22
CA HIS A 53 3.00 -15.69 -13.50
C HIS A 53 3.36 -17.06 -14.09
N PHE A 54 2.46 -18.02 -13.99
CA PHE A 54 2.58 -19.28 -14.72
C PHE A 54 1.57 -19.32 -15.87
N THR A 55 2.04 -19.65 -17.06
CA THR A 55 1.17 -19.96 -18.19
C THR A 55 0.72 -21.40 -18.06
N ARG A 56 -0.60 -21.62 -17.90
CA ARG A 56 -1.16 -22.97 -17.95
C ARG A 56 -1.12 -23.42 -19.41
N ASP A 57 -0.34 -24.45 -19.71
CA ASP A 57 -0.40 -25.10 -21.02
C ASP A 57 -1.77 -25.78 -21.14
N LEU A 58 -2.64 -25.24 -21.99
CA LEU A 58 -3.99 -25.76 -22.21
C LEU A 58 -4.02 -26.84 -23.30
N GLY A 59 -2.87 -27.20 -23.88
CA GLY A 59 -2.78 -28.11 -25.00
C GLY A 59 -3.52 -27.59 -26.25
N PRO A 60 -3.32 -28.22 -27.41
CA PRO A 60 -4.07 -27.86 -28.61
C PRO A 60 -5.55 -28.20 -28.41
N CYS A 61 -6.43 -27.21 -28.61
CA CYS A 61 -7.86 -27.47 -28.83
C CYS A 61 -7.99 -28.40 -30.05
N ARG A 62 -8.46 -29.64 -29.84
CA ARG A 62 -8.73 -30.55 -30.97
C ARG A 62 -9.97 -30.06 -31.73
N PRO A 63 -9.95 -30.10 -33.08
CA PRO A 63 -11.11 -29.81 -33.91
C PRO A 63 -12.21 -30.88 -33.79
#